data_AF-A0A1G2DXG4-F1
#
_entry.id   AF-A0A1G2DXG4-F1
#
_cell.length_a   1.000
_cell.length_b   1.000
_cell.length_c   1.000
_cell.angle_alpha   90.00
_cell.angle_beta   90.00
_cell.angle_gamma   90.00
#
_symmetry.space_group_name_H-M   'P 1'
#
loop_
_entity.id
_entity.type
_entity.pdbx_description
1 polymer ?
#
loop_
_entity_poly.entity_id
_entity_poly.type
_entity_poly.pdbx_seq_one_letter_code
_entity_poly.pdbx_strand_id
1 'polypeptide(L)'
;MKAEIISQTVYEGVLAWTHGSGSTIKRIFIPEANNLVITPHENNLFIWDNFQKDDCEIVKEIEIPDELVEKAIGLMESRKSLLKEFRKFIR
;
A
#
# COMPACT_ATOMS: atom_id res chain seq x y z
N MET A 1 -16.42 3.37 5.16
CA MET A 1 -16.01 2.03 4.66
C MET A 1 -15.26 1.22 5.70
N LYS A 2 -15.38 -0.12 5.71
CA LYS A 2 -14.59 -1.00 6.59
C LYS A 2 -13.17 -1.19 6.07
N ALA A 3 -12.20 -1.14 6.97
CA ALA A 3 -10.78 -1.31 6.66
C ALA A 3 -10.04 -2.03 7.80
N GLU A 4 -8.84 -2.50 7.50
CA GLU A 4 -7.98 -3.23 8.42
C GLU A 4 -6.62 -2.55 8.49
N ILE A 5 -6.11 -2.32 9.70
CA ILE A 5 -4.69 -2.04 9.89
C ILE A 5 -3.99 -3.39 9.88
N ILE A 6 -3.17 -3.63 8.86
CA ILE A 6 -2.35 -4.82 8.73
C ILE A 6 -0.88 -4.49 9.00
N SER A 7 -0.14 -5.49 9.48
CA SER A 7 1.29 -5.44 9.71
C SER A 7 1.97 -6.51 8.88
N GLN A 8 3.01 -6.12 8.13
CA GLN A 8 3.77 -7.04 7.28
C GLN A 8 5.27 -6.80 7.47
N THR A 9 6.02 -7.87 7.66
CA THR A 9 7.49 -7.80 7.63
C THR A 9 7.97 -7.77 6.19
N VAL A 10 8.69 -6.70 5.84
CA VAL A 10 9.28 -6.50 4.51
C VAL A 10 10.79 -6.61 4.64
N TYR A 11 11.40 -7.37 3.73
CA TYR A 11 12.84 -7.58 3.69
C TYR A 11 13.43 -6.81 2.50
N GLU A 12 14.40 -5.93 2.78
CA GLU A 12 15.14 -5.19 1.75
C GLU A 12 16.23 -6.08 1.13
N GLY A 13 15.80 -7.14 0.44
CA GLY A 13 16.68 -8.06 -0.27
C GLY A 13 16.91 -9.41 0.43
N VAL A 14 17.64 -10.29 -0.27
CA VAL A 14 17.82 -11.70 0.10
C VAL A 14 18.57 -11.87 1.42
N LEU A 15 19.61 -11.04 1.65
CA LEU A 15 20.38 -11.06 2.90
C LEU A 15 19.51 -10.72 4.12
N ALA A 16 18.67 -9.69 4.00
CA ALA A 16 17.78 -9.29 5.09
C ALA A 16 16.77 -10.41 5.41
N TRP A 17 16.30 -11.12 4.37
CA TRP A 17 15.40 -12.26 4.52
C TRP A 17 16.09 -13.43 5.23
N THR A 18 17.29 -13.83 4.80
CA THR A 18 17.99 -15.00 5.39
C THR A 18 18.47 -14.76 6.83
N HIS A 19 18.73 -13.51 7.20
CA HIS A 19 19.17 -13.14 8.54
C HIS A 19 18.03 -12.67 9.46
N GLY A 20 16.78 -12.68 8.98
CA GLY A 20 15.60 -12.28 9.76
C GLY A 20 15.55 -10.79 10.11
N SER A 21 16.34 -9.94 9.45
CA SER A 21 16.44 -8.51 9.72
C SER A 21 15.43 -7.70 8.89
N GLY A 22 14.18 -8.16 8.84
CA GLY A 22 13.10 -7.47 8.14
C GLY A 22 12.53 -6.31 8.94
N SER A 23 12.01 -5.31 8.24
CA SER A 23 11.32 -4.17 8.84
C SER A 23 9.81 -4.40 8.82
N THR A 24 9.16 -4.21 9.96
CA THR A 24 7.71 -4.34 10.06
C THR A 24 7.04 -3.04 9.63
N ILE A 25 6.20 -3.12 8.60
CA ILE A 25 5.46 -1.99 8.04
C ILE A 25 3.98 -2.17 8.33
N LYS A 26 3.36 -1.12 8.88
CA LYS A 26 1.90 -1.05 9.05
C LYS A 26 1.25 -0.41 7.84
N ARG A 27 0.11 -0.96 7.42
CA ARG A 27 -0.64 -0.50 6.26
C ARG A 27 -2.13 -0.50 6.56
N ILE A 28 -2.87 0.34 5.88
CA ILE A 28 -4.34 0.31 5.88
C ILE A 28 -4.77 -0.48 4.65
N PHE A 29 -5.47 -1.59 4.85
CA PHE A 29 -6.01 -2.46 3.82
C PHE A 29 -7.53 -2.27 3.74
N ILE A 30 -8.03 -2.08 2.52
CA ILE A 30 -9.45 -1.80 2.24
C ILE A 30 -9.92 -2.83 1.22
N PRO A 31 -10.51 -3.96 1.67
CA PRO A 31 -10.86 -5.06 0.77
C PRO A 31 -11.92 -4.66 -0.28
N GLU A 32 -12.89 -3.85 0.12
CA GLU A 32 -14.01 -3.42 -0.73
C GLU A 32 -13.59 -2.48 -1.87
N ALA A 33 -12.42 -1.84 -1.76
CA ALA A 33 -11.90 -0.90 -2.74
C ALA A 33 -10.88 -1.56 -3.69
N ASN A 34 -11.21 -2.73 -4.24
CA ASN A 34 -10.30 -3.53 -5.07
C ASN A 34 -8.97 -3.88 -4.35
N ASN A 35 -9.08 -4.32 -3.08
CA ASN A 35 -7.92 -4.62 -2.24
C ASN A 35 -6.91 -3.45 -2.19
N LEU A 36 -7.42 -2.23 -2.02
CA LEU A 36 -6.59 -1.03 -1.91
C LEU A 36 -5.75 -1.11 -0.63
N VAL A 37 -4.48 -0.74 -0.74
CA VAL A 37 -3.61 -0.60 0.42
C VAL A 37 -2.95 0.78 0.44
N ILE A 38 -3.00 1.41 1.62
CA ILE A 38 -2.40 2.72 1.90
C ILE A 38 -1.27 2.50 2.91
N THR A 39 -0.05 2.84 2.49
CA THR A 39 1.17 2.62 3.28
C THR A 39 1.85 3.96 3.54
N PRO A 40 1.72 4.52 4.76
CA PRO A 40 2.54 5.65 5.18
C PRO A 40 3.95 5.16 5.53
N HIS A 41 4.98 5.68 4.87
CA HIS A 41 6.37 5.31 5.12
C HIS A 41 7.31 6.48 4.85
N GLU A 42 8.16 6.84 5.81
CA GLU A 42 9.18 7.90 5.68
C GLU A 42 8.66 9.19 5.03
N ASN A 43 7.59 9.77 5.59
CA ASN A 43 6.89 10.97 5.08
C ASN A 43 6.29 10.85 3.67
N ASN A 44 6.33 9.67 3.06
CA ASN A 44 5.68 9.37 1.79
C ASN A 44 4.40 8.56 2.02
N LEU A 45 3.47 8.72 1.08
CA LEU A 45 2.24 7.95 1.05
C LEU A 45 2.24 7.08 -0.20
N PHE A 46 2.30 5.77 0.01
CA PHE A 46 2.27 4.79 -1.06
C PHE A 46 0.88 4.15 -1.14
N ILE A 47 0.30 4.15 -2.32
CA ILE A 47 -1.07 3.68 -2.56
C ILE A 47 -1.06 2.74 -3.77
N TRP A 48 -1.68 1.57 -3.59
CA TRP A 48 -1.70 0.51 -4.60
C TRP A 48 -3.01 -0.26 -4.50
N ASP A 49 -3.53 -0.69 -5.65
CA ASP A 49 -4.67 -1.58 -5.79
C ASP A 49 -4.21 -3.03 -6.02
N ASN A 50 -5.15 -3.98 -5.92
CA ASN A 50 -4.88 -5.41 -6.10
C ASN A 50 -3.83 -5.96 -5.13
N PHE A 51 -3.76 -5.44 -3.91
CA PHE A 51 -2.82 -5.92 -2.91
C PHE A 51 -3.13 -7.37 -2.53
N GLN A 52 -2.12 -8.23 -2.55
CA GLN A 52 -2.22 -9.61 -2.06
C GLN A 52 -1.85 -9.63 -0.58
N LYS A 53 -2.83 -10.01 0.25
CA LYS A 53 -2.72 -10.05 1.72
C LYS A 53 -2.06 -11.36 2.17
N ASP A 54 -0.84 -11.60 1.70
CA ASP A 54 -0.04 -12.77 2.08
C ASP A 54 0.89 -12.39 3.25
N ASP A 55 1.03 -13.30 4.23
CA ASP A 55 1.89 -13.15 5.41
C ASP A 55 1.67 -11.84 6.20
N CYS A 56 0.41 -11.39 6.28
CA CYS A 56 0.03 -10.18 6.99
C CYS A 56 -0.69 -10.50 8.31
N GLU A 57 -0.29 -9.83 9.39
CA GLU A 57 -0.99 -9.85 10.68
C GLU A 57 -2.06 -8.74 10.69
N ILE A 58 -3.30 -9.07 11.06
CA ILE A 58 -4.35 -8.08 11.27
C ILE A 58 -4.14 -7.48 12.66
N VAL A 59 -3.75 -6.21 12.72
CA VAL A 59 -3.52 -5.49 13.98
C VAL A 59 -4.84 -5.00 14.57
N LYS A 60 -5.70 -4.43 13.72
CA LYS A 60 -6.97 -3.82 14.16
C LYS A 60 -7.93 -3.60 12.98
N GLU A 61 -9.22 -3.77 13.21
CA GLU A 61 -10.28 -3.31 12.30
C GLU A 61 -10.66 -1.86 12.59
N ILE A 62 -10.83 -1.06 11.54
CA ILE A 62 -11.17 0.36 11.62
C ILE A 62 -12.25 0.73 10.60
N GLU A 63 -12.96 1.82 10.86
CA GLU A 63 -13.77 2.49 9.84
C GLU A 63 -12.98 3.67 9.27
N ILE A 64 -12.98 3.78 7.95
CA ILE A 64 -12.34 4.89 7.24
C ILE A 64 -13.39 5.68 6.46
N PRO A 65 -13.34 7.02 6.45
CA PRO A 65 -14.25 7.84 5.67
C PRO A 65 -14.10 7.57 4.17
N ASP A 66 -15.23 7.49 3.46
CA ASP A 66 -15.24 7.19 2.02
C ASP A 66 -14.49 8.27 1.22
N GLU A 67 -14.59 9.54 1.63
CA GLU A 67 -13.85 10.67 1.04
C GLU A 67 -12.33 10.44 1.05
N LEU A 68 -11.79 9.79 2.08
CA LEU A 68 -10.36 9.48 2.17
C LEU A 68 -9.98 8.39 1.17
N VAL A 69 -10.84 7.38 1.01
CA VAL A 69 -10.66 6.30 0.03
C VAL A 69 -10.68 6.86 -1.39
N GLU A 70 -11.64 7.74 -1.70
CA GLU A 70 -11.74 8.40 -3.00
C GLU A 70 -10.49 9.24 -3.31
N LYS A 71 -10.01 10.03 -2.34
CA LYS A 71 -8.75 10.79 -2.47
C LYS A 71 -7.55 9.87 -2.72
N ALA A 72 -7.49 8.73 -2.04
CA ALA A 72 -6.43 7.74 -2.21
C ALA A 72 -6.43 7.14 -3.62
N ILE A 73 -7.60 6.74 -4.12
CA ILE A 73 -7.79 6.22 -5.48
C ILE A 73 -7.39 7.28 -6.52
N GLY A 74 -7.87 8.52 -6.38
CA GLY A 74 -7.54 9.61 -7.29
C GLY A 74 -6.04 9.90 -7.37
N LEU A 75 -5.32 9.84 -6.25
CA LEU A 75 -3.87 9.99 -6.22
C LEU A 75 -3.17 8.84 -6.96
N MET A 76 -3.62 7.60 -6.74
CA MET A 76 -3.09 6.42 -7.42
C MET A 76 -3.26 6.50 -8.94
N GLU A 77 -4.46 6.85 -9.41
CA GLU A 77 -4.75 6.99 -10.84
C GLU A 77 -3.93 8.11 -11.49
N SER A 78 -3.82 9.26 -10.81
CA SER A 78 -2.99 10.38 -11.28
C SER A 78 -1.53 9.96 -11.43
N ARG A 79 -0.99 9.20 -10.46
CA ARG A 79 0.37 8.65 -10.54
C ARG A 79 0.54 7.67 -11.70
N LYS A 80 -0.41 6.76 -11.91
CA LYS A 80 -0.40 5.81 -13.05
C LYS A 80 -0.42 6.54 -14.40
N SER A 81 -1.27 7.57 -14.52
CA SER A 81 -1.37 8.41 -15.72
C SER A 81 -0.04 9.14 -16.00
N LEU A 82 0.53 9.79 -14.99
CA LEU A 82 1.80 10.50 -15.11
C LEU A 82 2.95 9.58 -15.53
N LEU A 83 3.05 8.39 -14.92
CA LEU A 83 4.05 7.38 -15.30
C LEU A 83 3.91 6.93 -16.75
N LYS A 84 2.68 6.80 -17.26
CA LYS A 84 2.41 6.45 -18.66
C LYS A 84 2.89 7.54 -19.61
N GLU A 85 2.66 8.82 -19.28
CA GLU A 85 3.13 9.94 -20.08
C GLU A 85 4.66 10.05 -20.06
N PHE A 86 5.31 9.95 -18.89
CA PHE A 86 6.77 9.96 -18.79
C PHE A 86 7.45 8.85 -19.60
N ARG A 87 6.85 7.65 -19.65
CA ARG A 87 7.37 6.54 -20.46
C ARG A 87 7.42 6.84 -21.96
N LYS A 88 6.64 7.81 -22.46
CA LYS A 88 6.70 8.24 -23.87
C LYS A 88 7.94 9.08 -24.19
N PHE A 89 8.58 9.69 -23.18
CA PHE A 89 9.75 10.55 -23.35
C PHE A 89 11.08 9.82 -23.16
N ILE A 90 11.07 8.69 -22.44
CA ILE A 90 12.29 7.91 -22.12
C ILE A 90 12.46 6.71 -23.09
N ARG A 91 11.47 6.44 -23.95
CA ARG A 91 11.55 5.51 -25.07
C ARG A 91 11.82 6.26 -26.36
#